data_AF-A0A2T4U156-F1
#
_entry.id   AF-A0A2T4U156-F1
#
_cell.length_a   1.000
_cell.length_b   1.000
_cell.length_c   1.000
_cell.angle_alpha   90.00
_cell.angle_beta   90.00
_cell.angle_gamma   90.00
#
_symmetry.space_group_name_H-M   'P 1'
#
loop_
_entity.id
_entity.type
_entity.pdbx_description
1 polymer ?
#
loop_
_entity_poly.entity_id
_entity_poly.type
_entity_poly.pdbx_seq_one_letter_code
_entity_poly.pdbx_strand_id
1 'polypeptide(L)'
;MCGLPCSGKTTLARQLASTHRAVRLTPDEWHTRLFGQDADSPEHDVRHSVVESLQWEVAVQVLYQNVDVILDFGFWSKSEREDYRSRGDEIGAEMRIHYLNVPEKNRDRHYLS
;
A
#
# COMPACT_ATOMS: atom_id res chain seq x y z
N MET A 1 -0.03 -4.62 -1.07
CA MET A 1 0.68 -5.29 0.05
C MET A 1 -0.13 -5.10 1.32
N CYS A 2 -0.26 -6.12 2.18
CA CYS A 2 -1.01 -6.03 3.45
C CYS A 2 -0.17 -6.56 4.62
N GLY A 3 -0.28 -5.97 5.83
CA GLY A 3 0.38 -6.44 7.08
C GLY A 3 0.76 -5.32 8.07
N LEU A 4 1.11 -5.68 9.32
CA LEU A 4 1.43 -4.75 10.45
C LEU A 4 2.63 -3.81 10.20
N PRO A 5 2.67 -2.60 10.77
CA PRO A 5 3.87 -1.76 10.72
C PRO A 5 5.10 -2.56 11.22
N CYS A 6 6.28 -2.35 10.63
CA CYS A 6 7.50 -3.12 10.89
C CYS A 6 7.52 -4.59 10.41
N SER A 7 6.52 -5.06 9.67
CA SER A 7 6.47 -6.43 9.14
C SER A 7 7.37 -6.69 7.91
N GLY A 8 8.20 -5.73 7.50
CA GLY A 8 9.09 -5.85 6.33
C GLY A 8 8.43 -5.65 4.96
N LYS A 9 7.17 -5.17 4.90
CA LYS A 9 6.43 -4.91 3.64
C LYS A 9 7.18 -4.03 2.66
N THR A 10 7.70 -2.90 3.14
CA THR A 10 8.44 -1.96 2.30
C THR A 10 9.70 -2.60 1.70
N THR A 11 10.35 -3.50 2.42
CA THR A 11 11.52 -4.26 1.93
C THR A 11 11.12 -5.26 0.85
N LEU A 12 10.07 -6.05 1.07
CA LEU A 12 9.57 -7.00 0.07
C LEU A 12 9.05 -6.27 -1.18
N ALA A 13 8.33 -5.16 -1.00
CA ALA A 13 7.80 -4.37 -2.11
C ALA A 13 8.93 -3.78 -2.97
N ARG A 14 10.04 -3.35 -2.36
CA ARG A 14 11.25 -2.91 -3.10
C ARG A 14 11.92 -4.06 -3.86
N GLN A 15 12.00 -5.24 -3.26
CA GLN A 15 12.59 -6.42 -3.92
C GLN A 15 11.74 -6.89 -5.11
N LEU A 16 10.42 -6.93 -4.96
CA LEU A 16 9.49 -7.27 -6.04
C LEU A 16 9.52 -6.22 -7.14
N ALA A 17 9.55 -4.93 -6.80
CA ALA A 17 9.70 -3.85 -7.77
C ALA A 17 10.97 -4.03 -8.62
N SER A 18 12.10 -4.35 -7.99
CA SER A 18 13.34 -4.62 -8.71
C SER A 18 13.27 -5.88 -9.57
N THR A 19 12.67 -6.96 -9.06
CA THR A 19 12.62 -8.27 -9.74
C THR A 19 11.69 -8.26 -10.94
N HIS A 20 10.52 -7.64 -10.79
CA HIS A 20 9.46 -7.59 -11.80
C HIS A 20 9.53 -6.33 -12.66
N ARG A 21 10.52 -5.44 -12.44
CA ARG A 21 10.60 -4.11 -13.08
C ARG A 21 9.29 -3.33 -12.89
N ALA A 22 8.70 -3.47 -11.70
CA ALA A 22 7.42 -2.89 -11.34
C ALA A 22 7.56 -1.51 -10.69
N VAL A 23 6.57 -0.64 -10.90
CA VAL A 23 6.47 0.65 -10.22
C VAL A 23 5.83 0.44 -8.86
N ARG A 24 6.50 0.86 -7.77
CA ARG A 24 5.93 0.82 -6.42
C ARG A 24 5.31 2.17 -6.07
N LEU A 25 4.03 2.15 -5.69
CA LEU A 25 3.28 3.32 -5.22
C LEU A 25 2.90 3.11 -3.76
N THR A 26 3.22 4.08 -2.91
CA THR A 26 2.90 4.05 -1.48
C THR A 26 2.41 5.44 -1.03
N PRO A 27 1.22 5.53 -0.41
CA PRO A 27 0.65 6.79 0.04
C PRO A 27 1.57 7.51 1.04
N ASP A 28 2.16 6.77 1.99
CA ASP A 28 3.02 7.32 3.04
C ASP A 28 4.17 8.19 2.50
N GLU A 29 4.86 7.75 1.43
CA GLU A 29 5.98 8.50 0.85
C GLU A 29 5.51 9.78 0.14
N TRP A 30 4.34 9.74 -0.49
CA TRP A 30 3.77 10.91 -1.16
C TRP A 30 3.23 11.89 -0.13
N HIS A 31 2.50 11.38 0.86
CA HIS A 31 1.91 12.15 1.94
C HIS A 31 2.98 12.90 2.73
N THR A 32 4.04 12.19 3.16
CA THR A 32 5.16 12.79 3.88
C THR A 32 5.85 13.88 3.05
N ARG A 33 5.95 13.72 1.72
CA ARG A 33 6.57 14.74 0.86
C ARG A 33 5.69 15.95 0.57
N LEU A 34 4.38 15.75 0.46
CA LEU A 34 3.43 16.82 0.13
C LEU A 34 3.00 17.62 1.36
N PHE A 35 2.87 16.96 2.52
CA PHE A 35 2.25 17.53 3.72
C PHE A 35 3.14 17.46 4.97
N GLY A 36 4.27 16.75 4.91
CA GLY A 36 5.17 16.59 6.06
C GLY A 36 4.61 15.62 7.11
N GLN A 37 4.92 15.88 8.38
CA GLN A 37 4.38 15.13 9.52
C GLN A 37 3.03 15.76 9.92
N ASP A 38 1.94 15.27 9.33
CA ASP A 38 0.59 15.82 9.52
C ASP A 38 -0.40 14.80 10.13
N ALA A 39 0.11 13.77 10.82
CA ALA A 39 -0.72 12.70 11.39
C ALA A 39 -1.80 13.20 12.36
N ASP A 40 -1.58 14.33 13.03
CA ASP A 40 -2.54 14.96 13.94
C ASP A 40 -3.43 16.01 13.26
N SER A 41 -3.28 16.22 11.95
CA SER A 41 -4.08 17.19 11.17
C SER A 41 -5.50 16.64 10.97
N PRO A 42 -6.56 17.44 11.19
CA PRO A 42 -7.92 17.00 10.89
C PRO A 42 -8.15 16.71 9.40
N GLU A 43 -7.29 17.24 8.52
CA GLU A 43 -7.31 16.97 7.08
C GLU A 43 -6.49 15.75 6.65
N HIS A 44 -5.82 15.05 7.59
CA HIS A 44 -4.91 13.93 7.28
C HIS A 44 -5.61 12.85 6.43
N ASP A 45 -6.75 12.34 6.90
CA ASP A 45 -7.50 11.27 6.23
C ASP A 45 -8.00 11.68 4.83
N VAL A 46 -8.43 12.93 4.68
CA VAL A 46 -8.89 13.47 3.39
C VAL A 46 -7.73 13.54 2.41
N ARG A 47 -6.57 14.06 2.84
CA ARG A 47 -5.37 14.13 2.01
C ARG A 47 -4.86 12.74 1.64
N HIS A 48 -4.86 11.81 2.59
CA HIS A 48 -4.46 10.43 2.36
C HIS A 48 -5.34 9.76 1.29
N SER A 49 -6.65 9.94 1.38
CA SER A 49 -7.63 9.44 0.40
C SER A 49 -7.42 10.03 -1.01
N VAL A 50 -7.08 11.32 -1.09
CA VAL A 50 -6.74 11.99 -2.37
C VAL A 50 -5.45 11.41 -2.94
N VAL A 51 -4.42 11.21 -2.11
CA VAL A 51 -3.15 10.61 -2.54
C VAL A 51 -3.36 9.18 -3.06
N GLU A 52 -4.15 8.35 -2.38
CA GLU A 52 -4.48 7.01 -2.84
C GLU A 52 -5.18 7.02 -4.21
N SER A 53 -6.14 7.93 -4.38
CA SER A 53 -6.89 8.06 -5.65
C SER A 53 -5.97 8.47 -6.79
N LEU A 54 -5.06 9.44 -6.57
CA LEU A 54 -4.05 9.84 -7.55
C LEU A 54 -3.08 8.69 -7.87
N GLN A 55 -2.65 7.92 -6.87
CA GLN A 55 -1.79 6.77 -7.10
C GLN A 55 -2.50 5.67 -7.89
N TRP A 56 -3.80 5.48 -7.68
CA TRP A 56 -4.59 4.56 -8.50
C TRP A 56 -4.64 5.00 -9.96
N GLU A 57 -4.90 6.28 -10.24
CA GLU A 57 -4.90 6.81 -11.61
C GLU A 57 -3.54 6.61 -12.31
N VAL A 58 -2.44 6.87 -11.60
CA VAL A 58 -1.08 6.61 -12.10
C VAL A 58 -0.87 5.11 -12.34
N ALA A 59 -1.32 4.25 -11.44
CA ALA A 59 -1.21 2.80 -11.58
C ALA A 59 -1.87 2.32 -12.88
N VAL A 60 -3.09 2.78 -13.16
CA VAL A 60 -3.82 2.44 -14.37
C VAL A 60 -3.04 2.86 -15.63
N GLN A 61 -2.49 4.08 -15.65
CA GLN A 61 -1.68 4.54 -16.79
C GLN A 61 -0.42 3.69 -16.99
N VAL A 62 0.25 3.29 -15.92
CA VAL A 62 1.45 2.44 -15.96
C VAL A 62 1.10 1.04 -16.45
N LEU A 63 -0.02 0.46 -16.00
CA LEU A 63 -0.51 -0.85 -16.44
C LEU A 63 -0.82 -0.85 -17.94
N TYR A 64 -1.39 0.22 -18.49
CA TYR A 64 -1.59 0.35 -19.94
C TYR A 64 -0.30 0.35 -20.77
N GLN A 65 0.85 0.65 -20.14
CA GLN A 65 2.17 0.57 -20.78
C GLN A 65 2.80 -0.82 -20.62
N ASN A 66 2.06 -1.83 -20.14
CA ASN A 66 2.54 -3.19 -19.84
C ASN A 66 3.66 -3.20 -18.78
N VAL A 67 3.57 -2.31 -17.79
CA VAL A 67 4.48 -2.27 -16.66
C VAL A 67 3.72 -2.66 -15.40
N ASP A 68 4.28 -3.61 -14.65
CA ASP A 68 3.70 -4.07 -13.39
C ASP A 68 3.66 -2.94 -12.35
N VAL A 69 2.63 -2.95 -11.49
CA VAL A 69 2.47 -1.98 -10.41
C VAL A 69 2.31 -2.69 -9.07
N ILE A 70 2.98 -2.18 -8.04
CA ILE A 70 2.83 -2.62 -6.66
C ILE A 70 2.20 -1.49 -5.85
N LEU A 71 0.95 -1.69 -5.44
CA LEU A 71 0.27 -0.81 -4.49
C LEU A 71 0.62 -1.25 -3.05
N ASP A 72 1.42 -0.42 -2.37
CA ASP A 72 1.86 -0.60 -0.98
C ASP A 72 1.11 0.37 -0.07
N PHE A 73 -0.22 0.21 -0.05
CA PHE A 73 -1.17 1.07 0.68
C PHE A 73 -1.42 0.56 2.10
N GLY A 74 -0.86 -0.60 2.45
CA GLY A 74 -1.06 -1.20 3.75
C GLY A 74 -2.48 -1.71 4.01
N PHE A 75 -3.26 -2.09 2.98
CA PHE A 75 -4.66 -2.51 3.12
C PHE A 75 -4.92 -3.42 4.33
N TRP A 76 -5.84 -3.00 5.20
CA TRP A 76 -6.21 -3.75 6.40
C TRP A 76 -7.55 -4.45 6.24
N SER A 77 -8.53 -3.81 5.60
CA SER A 77 -9.88 -4.35 5.51
C SER A 77 -10.06 -5.32 4.34
N LYS A 78 -10.99 -6.27 4.51
CA LYS A 78 -11.40 -7.18 3.43
C LYS A 78 -12.16 -6.43 2.32
N SER A 79 -12.91 -5.40 2.68
CA SER A 79 -13.67 -4.55 1.74
C SER A 79 -12.76 -3.78 0.80
N GLU A 80 -11.69 -3.16 1.29
CA GLU A 80 -10.72 -2.47 0.42
C GLU A 80 -10.10 -3.43 -0.58
N ARG A 81 -9.72 -4.64 -0.13
CA ARG A 81 -9.15 -5.64 -1.03
C ARG A 81 -10.10 -6.09 -2.13
N GLU A 82 -11.40 -6.15 -1.84
CA GLU A 82 -12.41 -6.49 -2.84
C GLU A 82 -12.64 -5.35 -3.83
N ASP A 83 -12.68 -4.11 -3.34
CA ASP A 83 -12.79 -2.92 -4.18
C ASP A 83 -11.63 -2.84 -5.18
N TYR A 84 -10.38 -2.97 -4.73
CA TYR A 84 -9.23 -2.96 -5.65
C TYR A 84 -9.18 -4.16 -6.60
N ARG A 85 -9.76 -5.31 -6.22
CA ARG A 85 -9.91 -6.42 -7.16
C ARG A 85 -10.92 -6.08 -8.26
N SER A 86 -12.10 -5.60 -7.87
CA SER A 86 -13.15 -5.17 -8.82
C SER A 86 -12.61 -4.13 -9.80
N ARG A 87 -11.89 -3.11 -9.29
CA ARG A 87 -11.26 -2.09 -10.14
C ARG A 87 -10.23 -2.65 -11.11
N GLY A 88 -9.47 -3.67 -10.70
CA GLY A 88 -8.54 -4.37 -11.57
C GLY A 88 -9.23 -5.18 -12.66
N ASP A 89 -10.30 -5.88 -12.31
CA ASP A 89 -11.12 -6.65 -13.26
C ASP A 89 -11.74 -5.73 -14.33
N GLU A 90 -12.21 -4.53 -13.93
CA GLU A 90 -12.77 -3.52 -14.84
C GLU A 90 -11.79 -3.04 -15.92
N ILE A 91 -10.50 -3.01 -15.62
CA ILE A 91 -9.44 -2.60 -16.57
C ILE A 91 -8.74 -3.79 -17.23
N GLY A 92 -9.17 -5.02 -16.94
CA GLY A 92 -8.56 -6.24 -17.48
C GLY A 92 -7.16 -6.54 -16.94
N ALA A 93 -6.80 -5.99 -15.78
CA ALA A 93 -5.50 -6.22 -15.14
C ALA A 93 -5.56 -7.44 -14.19
N GLU A 94 -4.55 -8.31 -14.24
CA GLU A 94 -4.42 -9.39 -13.27
C GLU A 94 -4.01 -8.84 -11.90
N MET A 95 -4.94 -8.86 -10.93
CA MET A 95 -4.66 -8.39 -9.57
C MET A 95 -4.17 -9.51 -8.66
N ARG A 96 -2.92 -9.39 -8.19
CA ARG A 96 -2.35 -10.27 -7.16
C ARG A 96 -2.21 -9.57 -5.83
N ILE A 97 -2.90 -10.08 -4.81
CA ILE A 97 -2.79 -9.58 -3.44
C ILE A 97 -1.68 -10.36 -2.72
N HIS A 98 -0.57 -9.70 -2.45
CA HIS A 98 0.50 -10.23 -1.60
C HIS A 98 0.25 -9.85 -0.13
N TYR A 99 -0.03 -10.86 0.70
CA TYR A 99 -0.17 -10.74 2.15
C TYR A 99 1.14 -11.14 2.83
N LEU A 100 1.71 -10.24 3.64
CA LEU A 100 2.84 -10.55 4.51
C LEU A 100 2.28 -10.93 5.87
N ASN A 101 2.02 -12.23 6.06
CA ASN A 101 1.69 -12.79 7.36
C ASN A 101 2.99 -12.89 8.16
N VAL A 102 3.30 -11.87 8.96
CA VAL A 102 4.37 -12.01 9.96
C VAL A 102 3.72 -12.62 11.19
N PRO A 103 4.13 -13.82 11.64
CA PRO A 103 3.60 -14.42 12.85
C PRO A 103 3.84 -13.45 14.02
N GLU A 104 2.80 -13.16 14.79
CA GLU A 104 2.94 -12.48 16.08
C GLU A 104 3.88 -13.30 16.98
N LYS A 105 5.15 -12.90 17.05
CA LYS A 105 6.06 -13.43 18.06
C LYS A 105 6.24 -12.37 19.14
N ASN A 106 5.56 -12.63 20.26
CA ASN A 106 5.79 -12.15 21.62
C ASN A 106 5.37 -10.72 21.93
N ARG A 107 4.07 -10.55 22.21
CA ARG A 107 3.54 -9.39 22.95
C ARG A 107 3.27 -9.78 24.41
N ASP A 108 4.29 -10.33 25.07
CA ASP A 108 4.32 -10.52 26.53
C ASP A 108 5.73 -10.20 27.04
N ARG A 109 5.95 -8.95 27.47
CA ARG A 109 6.81 -8.63 28.61
C ARG A 109 6.74 -7.14 28.99
N HIS A 110 6.17 -6.94 30.18
CA HIS A 110 6.39 -5.86 31.14
C HIS A 110 5.96 -4.43 30.79
N TYR A 111 4.75 -4.08 31.24
CA TYR A 111 4.53 -2.85 32.01
C TYR A 111 3.67 -3.17 33.24
N LEU A 112 4.34 -3.59 34.32
CA LEU A 112 3.90 -3.40 35.69
C LEU A 112 5.12 -2.90 36.47
N SER A 113 5.08 -1.61 36.81
CA SER A 113 5.62 -1.04 38.03
C SER A 113 4.92 0.30 38.25
#